data_AF-A0A379DAB5-F1
#
_entry.id   AF-A0A379DAB5-F1
#
_cell.length_a   1.000
_cell.length_b   1.000
_cell.length_c   1.000
_cell.angle_alpha   90.00
_cell.angle_beta   90.00
_cell.angle_gamma   90.00
#
_symmetry.space_group_name_H-M   'P 1'
#
loop_
_entity.id
_entity.type
_entity.pdbx_description
1 polymer ?
#
loop_
_entity_poly.entity_id
_entity_poly.type
_entity_poly.pdbx_seq_one_letter_code
_entity_poly.pdbx_strand_id
1 'polypeptide(L)' 'MEYSLINNLKIKIQKLKDLSKLKIIMDSNDLKPNYSALSKELGVDRRTIKKYYHDYDKTLF' A
#
# COMPACT_ATOMS: atom_id res chain seq x y z
N MET A 1 -0.40 -19.62 -26.46
CA MET A 1 -0.80 -18.26 -26.08
C MET A 1 0.34 -17.69 -25.27
N GLU A 2 1.12 -16.80 -25.86
CA GLU A 2 2.19 -16.12 -25.14
C GLU A 2 1.60 -14.92 -24.42
N TYR A 3 1.81 -14.87 -23.11
CA TYR A 3 1.46 -13.72 -22.29
C TYR A 3 2.75 -13.07 -21.83
N SER A 4 3.00 -11.87 -22.31
CA SER A 4 4.08 -11.01 -21.84
C SER A 4 3.47 -9.85 -21.06
N LEU A 5 3.48 -9.93 -19.73
CA LEU A 5 3.17 -8.80 -18.86
C LEU A 5 4.38 -7.84 -18.84
N ILE A 6 4.35 -6.80 -19.68
CA ILE A 6 5.27 -5.67 -19.61
C ILE A 6 4.68 -4.65 -18.60
N ASN A 7 4.54 -5.04 -17.34
CA ASN A 7 3.78 -4.21 -16.40
C ASN A 7 4.64 -3.13 -15.75
N ASN A 8 4.64 -1.94 -16.35
CA ASN A 8 5.01 -0.68 -15.69
C ASN A 8 3.86 -0.21 -14.77
N LEU A 9 3.48 -1.04 -13.79
CA LEU A 9 2.36 -0.75 -12.90
C LEU A 9 2.70 0.42 -11.97
N LYS A 10 2.10 1.59 -12.23
CA LYS A 10 2.22 2.78 -11.38
C LYS A 10 0.96 2.94 -10.53
N ILE A 11 1.09 2.65 -9.24
CA ILE A 11 0.01 2.85 -8.27
C ILE A 11 0.27 4.17 -7.55
N LYS A 12 -0.71 5.07 -7.55
CA LYS A 12 -0.64 6.33 -6.80
C LYS A 12 -1.39 6.17 -5.48
N ILE A 13 -0.67 6.27 -4.37
CA ILE A 13 -1.24 6.28 -3.02
C ILE A 13 -1.43 7.74 -2.62
N GLN A 14 -2.67 8.19 -2.45
CA GLN A 14 -2.96 9.57 -2.01
C GLN A 14 -3.59 9.63 -0.63
N LYS A 15 -4.22 8.54 -0.17
CA LYS A 15 -4.92 8.48 1.11
C LYS A 15 -4.47 7.27 1.91
N LEU A 16 -4.55 7.39 3.24
CA LEU A 16 -4.26 6.29 4.17
C LEU A 16 -5.12 5.04 3.91
N LYS A 17 -6.36 5.23 3.45
CA LYS A 17 -7.28 4.13 3.09
C LYS A 17 -6.75 3.28 1.93
N ASP A 18 -5.91 3.84 1.05
CA ASP A 18 -5.35 3.11 -0.09
C ASP A 18 -4.19 2.18 0.32
N LEU A 19 -3.67 2.30 1.55
CA LEU A 19 -2.62 1.42 2.07
C LEU A 19 -3.09 -0.03 2.21
N SER A 20 -4.36 -0.26 2.51
CA SER A 20 -4.98 -1.60 2.53
C SER A 20 -4.93 -2.26 1.14
N LYS A 21 -5.26 -1.51 0.09
CA LYS A 21 -5.15 -1.96 -1.31
C LYS A 21 -3.70 -2.20 -1.71
N LEU A 22 -2.78 -1.35 -1.25
CA LEU A 22 -1.35 -1.55 -1.46
C LEU A 22 -0.88 -2.86 -0.83
N LYS A 23 -1.38 -3.23 0.35
CA LYS A 23 -1.06 -4.51 1.00
C LYS A 23 -1.45 -5.69 0.12
N ILE A 24 -2.67 -5.72 -0.42
CA ILE A 24 -3.13 -6.80 -1.30
C ILE A 24 -2.18 -6.97 -2.50
N ILE A 25 -1.77 -5.86 -3.12
CA ILE A 25 -0.89 -5.90 -4.29
C ILE A 25 0.53 -6.33 -3.90
N MET A 26 1.07 -5.80 -2.80
CA MET A 26 2.40 -6.15 -2.29
C MET A 26 2.46 -7.64 -1.91
N ASP A 27 1.48 -8.14 -1.16
CA ASP A 27 1.38 -9.54 -0.74
C ASP A 27 1.24 -10.47 -1.97
N SER A 28 0.45 -10.08 -2.97
CA SER A 28 0.25 -10.86 -4.21
C SER A 28 1.51 -10.94 -5.10
N ASN A 29 2.47 -10.03 -4.90
CA ASN A 29 3.72 -9.99 -5.65
C ASN A 29 4.95 -10.36 -4.79
N ASP A 30 4.74 -10.81 -3.54
CA ASP A 30 5.81 -11.06 -2.55
C ASP A 30 6.76 -9.86 -2.38
N LEU A 31 6.20 -8.64 -2.44
CA LEU A 31 6.95 -7.38 -2.33
C LEU A 31 6.85 -6.80 -0.92
N LYS A 32 7.95 -6.22 -0.46
CA LYS A 32 7.99 -5.52 0.83
C LYS A 32 7.69 -4.03 0.66
N PRO A 33 6.66 -3.48 1.33
CA PRO A 33 6.36 -2.05 1.27
C PRO A 33 7.48 -1.22 1.91
N ASN A 34 7.78 -0.07 1.31
CA ASN A 34 8.69 0.91 1.90
C ASN A 34 7.93 1.92 2.76
N TYR A 35 7.78 1.62 4.05
CA TYR A 35 7.07 2.49 4.99
C TYR A 35 7.68 3.89 5.15
N SER A 36 8.99 4.04 4.96
CA SER A 36 9.67 5.32 5.08
C SER A 36 9.33 6.26 3.92
N ALA A 37 9.23 5.72 2.70
CA ALA A 37 8.77 6.48 1.54
C ALA A 37 7.30 6.89 1.70
N LEU A 38 6.44 5.95 2.08
CA LEU A 38 5.02 6.19 2.31
C LEU A 38 4.77 7.26 3.39
N SER A 39 5.55 7.26 4.47
CA SER A 39 5.45 8.26 5.54
C SER A 39 5.75 9.68 5.06
N LYS A 40 6.76 9.83 4.19
CA LYS A 40 7.13 11.13 3.61
C LYS A 40 6.10 11.62 2.59
N GLU A 41 5.64 10.74 1.71
CA GLU A 41 4.65 11.09 0.68
C GLU A 41 3.28 11.43 1.26
N LEU A 42 2.86 10.70 2.29
CA LEU A 42 1.57 10.93 2.95
C LEU A 42 1.66 11.97 4.07
N GLY A 43 2.87 12.39 4.48
CA GLY A 43 3.07 13.34 5.58
C GLY A 43 2.61 12.79 6.93
N VAL A 44 2.67 11.46 7.12
CA VAL A 44 2.07 10.76 8.26
C VAL A 44 3.10 9.88 8.94
N ASP A 45 3.05 9.80 10.28
CA ASP A 45 3.95 8.96 11.07
C ASP A 45 3.90 7.47 10.64
N ARG A 46 5.07 6.82 10.66
CA ARG A 46 5.25 5.43 10.25
C ARG A 46 4.34 4.45 11.00
N ARG A 47 4.03 4.70 12.29
CA ARG A 47 3.11 3.84 13.07
C ARG A 47 1.70 3.92 12.51
N THR A 48 1.26 5.10 12.10
CA THR A 48 -0.03 5.30 11.45
C THR A 48 -0.04 4.61 10.08
N ILE A 49 1.02 4.74 9.27
CA ILE A 49 1.13 3.99 8.00
C ILE A 49 0.99 2.48 8.25
N LYS A 50 1.76 1.92 9.19
CA LYS A 50 1.72 0.49 9.51
C LYS A 50 0.33 0.05 9.97
N LYS A 51 -0.32 0.87 10.80
CA LYS A 51 -1.69 0.64 11.29
C LYS A 51 -2.69 0.58 10.13
N TYR A 52 -2.67 1.54 9.21
CA TYR A 52 -3.60 1.54 8.05
C TYR A 52 -3.23 0.51 6.97
N TYR A 53 -1.97 0.11 6.90
CA TYR A 53 -1.50 -0.92 5.97
C TYR A 53 -1.98 -2.33 6.38
N HIS A 54 -1.95 -2.67 7.67
CA HIS A 54 -2.39 -3.97 8.18
C HIS A 54 -3.90 -4.03 8.53
N ASP A 55 -4.73 -3.27 7.82
CA ASP A 55 -6.16 -3.12 8.11
C ASP A 55 -6.44 -2.62 9.53
N TYR A 56 -6.25 -1.31 9.72
CA TYR A 56 -7.07 -0.60 10.70
C TYR A 56 -8.45 -0.38 10.09
N ASP A 57 -9.24 -1.43 10.12
CA ASP A 57 -10.66 -1.32 9.91
C ASP A 57 -11.22 -0.59 11.14
N LYS A 58 -11.28 0.73 11.05
CA LYS A 58 -12.08 1.54 12.00
C LYS A 58 -13.56 1.42 11.61
N THR A 59 -14.02 0.21 11.33
CA THR A 59 -15.43 -0.19 11.32
C THR A 59 -15.83 -0.42 12.78
N LEU A 60 -15.83 0.68 13.55
CA LEU A 60 -16.53 0.74 14.83
C LEU A 60 -17.09 2.14 15.03
N PHE A 61 -17.95 2.56 14.08
CA PHE A 61 -18.97 3.59 14.28
C PHE A 61 -20.15 3.26 13.38
#